data_AF-A0A553QVK4-F1
#
_entry.id   AF-A0A553QVK4-F1
#
_cell.length_a   1.000
_cell.length_b   1.000
_cell.length_c   1.000
_cell.angle_alpha   90.00
_cell.angle_beta   90.00
_cell.angle_gamma   90.00
#
_symmetry.space_group_name_H-M   'P 1'
#
loop_
_entity.id
_entity.type
_entity.pdbx_description
1 polymer ?
#
loop_
_entity_poly.entity_id
_entity_poly.type
_entity_poly.pdbx_seq_one_letter_code
_entity_poly.pdbx_strand_id
1 'polypeptide(L)'
;MLFCVILRKYEHITPILRTLHWLPVHLRIEYKILLHTHHCLHGEAPTYLTELLTPHTSARTRSGQQHFLVPPRTRLKTMGDRAFEAVAPRLWNALPDQLRAPQTHFEI
;
A
#
# COMPACT_ATOMS: atom_id res chain seq x y z
N MET A 1 15.38 -23.52 10.39
CA MET A 1 15.82 -24.81 9.82
C MET A 1 14.72 -25.91 9.85
N LEU A 2 13.42 -25.57 9.86
CA LEU A 2 12.32 -26.54 9.99
C LEU A 2 11.31 -26.49 8.82
N PHE A 3 11.72 -26.04 7.64
CA PHE A 3 10.84 -25.92 6.47
C PHE A 3 11.02 -27.04 5.43
N CYS A 4 12.13 -27.78 5.48
CA CYS A 4 12.52 -28.66 4.38
C CYS A 4 12.02 -30.12 4.51
N VAL A 5 11.46 -30.52 5.66
CA VAL A 5 11.21 -31.95 5.95
C VAL A 5 9.84 -32.43 5.44
N ILE A 6 8.87 -31.54 5.20
CA ILE A 6 7.48 -31.94 4.89
C ILE A 6 7.18 -31.93 3.37
N LEU A 7 8.04 -31.32 2.55
CA LEU A 7 7.80 -31.19 1.11
C LEU A 7 8.60 -32.18 0.27
N ARG A 8 7.92 -32.85 -0.67
CA ARG A 8 8.60 -33.54 -1.77
C ARG A 8 9.19 -32.48 -2.72
N LYS A 9 10.31 -32.82 -3.38
CA LYS A 9 11.08 -31.91 -4.25
C LYS A 9 10.26 -31.17 -5.33
N TYR A 10 9.11 -31.71 -5.75
CA TYR A 10 8.27 -31.19 -6.82
C TYR A 10 6.86 -30.75 -6.35
N GLU A 11 6.64 -30.70 -5.04
CA GLU A 11 5.38 -30.19 -4.49
C GLU A 11 5.30 -28.67 -4.63
N HIS A 12 4.10 -28.15 -4.90
CA HIS A 12 3.90 -26.72 -5.04
C HIS A 12 3.98 -26.04 -3.67
N ILE A 13 4.65 -24.88 -3.58
CA ILE A 13 4.88 -24.18 -2.31
C ILE A 13 3.64 -23.44 -1.77
N THR A 14 2.65 -23.13 -2.63
CA THR A 14 1.43 -22.39 -2.25
C THR A 14 0.60 -23.00 -1.13
N PRO A 15 0.31 -24.32 -1.07
CA PRO A 15 -0.40 -24.90 0.07
C PRO A 15 0.28 -24.63 1.42
N ILE A 16 1.62 -24.62 1.48
CA ILE A 16 2.35 -24.37 2.72
C ILE A 16 2.35 -22.90 3.11
N LEU A 17 2.51 -22.00 2.13
CA LEU A 17 2.37 -20.57 2.38
C LEU A 17 0.97 -20.26 2.96
N ARG A 18 -0.05 -20.97 2.50
CA ARG A 18 -1.41 -20.88 3.04
C ARG A 18 -1.50 -21.41 4.47
N THR A 19 -0.97 -22.60 4.75
CA THR A 19 -0.99 -23.19 6.12
C THR A 19 -0.24 -22.35 7.13
N LEU A 20 0.83 -21.69 6.71
CA LEU A 20 1.60 -20.81 7.59
C LEU A 20 1.03 -19.40 7.72
N HIS A 21 -0.09 -19.10 7.05
CA HIS A 21 -0.66 -17.75 6.96
C HIS A 21 0.36 -16.73 6.42
N TRP A 22 1.32 -17.17 5.62
CA TRP A 22 2.36 -16.29 5.09
C TRP A 22 1.84 -15.54 3.88
N LEU A 23 1.80 -14.22 4.01
CA LEU A 23 1.41 -13.34 2.92
C LEU A 23 2.42 -13.44 1.76
N PRO A 24 1.97 -13.69 0.51
CA PRO A 24 2.83 -13.67 -0.68
C PRO A 24 3.72 -12.42 -0.75
N VAL A 25 4.92 -12.57 -1.32
CA VAL A 25 5.93 -11.49 -1.37
C VAL A 25 5.37 -10.21 -1.99
N HIS A 26 4.61 -10.31 -3.08
CA HIS A 26 4.03 -9.15 -3.76
C HIS A 26 3.07 -8.37 -2.85
N LEU A 27 2.17 -9.05 -2.13
CA LEU A 27 1.26 -8.42 -1.17
C LEU A 27 2.02 -7.81 0.02
N ARG A 28 3.15 -8.38 0.45
CA ARG A 28 4.00 -7.75 1.49
C ARG A 28 4.65 -6.46 1.01
N ILE A 29 5.04 -6.40 -0.26
CA ILE A 29 5.59 -5.17 -0.85
C ILE A 29 4.50 -4.10 -0.90
N GLU A 30 3.31 -4.44 -1.38
CA GLU A 30 2.16 -3.52 -1.43
C GLU A 30 1.77 -3.03 -0.03
N TYR A 31 1.69 -3.93 0.95
CA TYR A 31 1.41 -3.58 2.34
C TYR A 31 2.44 -2.60 2.91
N LYS A 32 3.74 -2.82 2.66
CA LYS A 32 4.79 -1.90 3.14
C LYS A 32 4.70 -0.53 2.48
N ILE A 33 4.38 -0.47 1.18
CA ILE A 33 4.17 0.80 0.48
C ILE A 33 2.97 1.53 1.10
N LEU A 34 1.85 0.84 1.28
CA LEU A 34 0.63 1.40 1.89
C LEU A 34 0.87 1.91 3.32
N LEU A 35 1.57 1.14 4.14
CA LEU A 35 1.94 1.53 5.50
C LEU A 35 2.80 2.79 5.48
N HIS A 36 3.77 2.86 4.57
CA HIS A 36 4.60 4.05 4.42
C HIS A 36 3.79 5.27 3.96
N THR A 37 2.85 5.09 3.02
CA THR A 37 1.94 6.17 2.61
C THR A 37 1.09 6.67 3.76
N HIS A 38 0.58 5.76 4.60
CA HIS A 38 -0.19 6.13 5.78
C HIS A 38 0.64 7.00 6.72
N HIS A 39 1.87 6.59 7.07
CA HIS A 39 2.76 7.39 7.90
C HIS A 39 3.08 8.75 7.28
N CYS A 40 3.25 8.81 5.96
CA CYS A 40 3.47 10.09 5.26
C CYS A 40 2.28 11.04 5.41
N LEU A 41 1.05 10.52 5.32
CA LEU A 41 -0.17 11.32 5.47
C LEU A 41 -0.43 11.78 6.90
N HIS A 42 0.10 11.04 7.89
CA HIS A 42 -0.02 11.39 9.31
C HIS A 42 1.19 12.17 9.85
N GLY A 43 2.18 12.49 9.01
CA GLY A 43 3.36 13.26 9.42
C GLY A 43 4.38 12.47 10.25
N GLU A 44 4.30 11.14 10.25
CA GLU A 44 5.22 10.26 10.99
C GLU A 44 6.41 9.79 10.13
N ALA A 45 6.39 10.09 8.83
CA ALA A 45 7.47 9.76 7.91
C ALA A 45 8.42 10.96 7.70
N PRO A 46 9.66 10.72 7.24
CA PRO A 46 10.57 11.79 6.84
C PRO A 46 9.99 12.73 5.78
N THR A 47 10.34 14.01 5.86
CA THR A 47 9.79 15.08 4.99
C THR A 47 9.99 14.80 3.49
N TYR A 48 11.13 14.22 3.11
CA TYR A 48 11.42 13.91 1.71
C TYR A 48 10.43 12.90 1.09
N LEU A 49 9.74 12.09 1.91
CA LEU A 49 8.72 11.15 1.43
C LEU A 49 7.34 11.78 1.44
N THR A 50 7.05 12.62 2.43
CA THR A 50 5.78 13.34 2.50
C THR A 50 5.63 14.31 1.34
N GLU A 51 6.73 14.97 0.94
CA GLU A 51 6.75 15.90 -0.20
C GLU A 51 6.48 15.23 -1.56
N LEU A 52 6.71 13.91 -1.67
CA LEU A 52 6.40 13.14 -2.88
C LEU A 52 4.90 12.85 -3.03
N LEU A 53 4.11 12.98 -1.97
CA LEU A 53 2.69 12.69 -2.00
C LEU A 53 1.88 13.98 -2.04
N THR A 54 0.99 14.10 -3.03
CA THR A 54 0.08 15.25 -3.15
C THR A 54 -1.34 14.82 -2.80
N PRO A 55 -1.88 15.25 -1.63
CA PRO A 55 -3.28 15.04 -1.29
C PRO A 55 -4.22 15.68 -2.31
N HIS A 56 -5.30 14.98 -2.64
CA HIS A 56 -6.33 15.51 -3.52
C HIS A 56 -7.22 16.49 -2.77
N THR A 57 -7.03 17.79 -3.01
CA THR A 57 -7.91 18.83 -2.49
C THR A 57 -9.06 19.06 -3.46
N SER A 58 -10.23 18.51 -3.15
CA SER A 58 -11.44 18.84 -3.92
C SER A 58 -12.05 20.15 -3.42
N ALA A 59 -12.16 21.15 -4.29
CA ALA A 59 -12.89 22.39 -3.99
C ALA A 59 -14.41 22.19 -3.91
N ARG A 60 -14.91 21.01 -4.34
CA ARG A 60 -16.34 20.69 -4.41
C ARG A 60 -16.59 19.47 -3.53
N THR A 61 -17.28 19.67 -2.42
CA THR A 61 -17.66 18.69 -1.39
C THR A 61 -18.55 17.57 -1.93
N ARG A 62 -18.02 16.72 -2.81
CA ARG A 62 -18.58 15.40 -3.09
C ARG A 62 -17.88 14.41 -2.17
N SER A 63 -18.61 13.85 -1.21
CA SER A 63 -18.06 13.02 -0.13
C SER A 63 -17.27 11.78 -0.59
N GLY A 64 -17.35 11.40 -1.87
CA GLY A 64 -16.70 10.21 -2.41
C GLY A 64 -15.24 10.36 -2.86
N GLN A 65 -14.59 11.52 -2.69
CA GLN A 65 -13.16 11.72 -3.04
C GLN A 65 -12.31 12.18 -1.86
N GLN A 66 -12.77 11.92 -0.64
CA GLN A 66 -12.02 12.27 0.57
C GLN A 66 -10.79 11.37 0.72
N HIS A 67 -9.65 11.94 1.10
CA HIS A 67 -8.38 11.21 1.35
C HIS A 67 -7.77 10.52 0.11
N PHE A 68 -8.08 10.96 -1.11
CA PHE A 68 -7.40 10.48 -2.32
C PHE A 68 -6.03 11.15 -2.49
N LEU A 69 -5.12 10.48 -3.20
CA LEU A 69 -3.85 11.04 -3.63
C LEU A 69 -3.84 11.29 -5.13
N VAL A 70 -3.20 12.37 -5.56
CA VAL A 70 -3.03 12.67 -6.99
C VAL A 70 -1.84 11.89 -7.52
N PRO A 71 -2.02 10.94 -8.46
CA PRO A 71 -0.90 10.25 -9.08
C PRO A 71 -0.12 11.21 -10.00
N PRO A 72 1.23 11.24 -9.93
CA PRO A 72 2.05 12.06 -10.81
C PRO A 72 2.00 11.54 -12.25
N ARG A 73 2.29 12.43 -13.21
CA ARG A 73 2.47 12.02 -14.61
C ARG A 73 3.89 11.53 -14.82
N THR A 74 4.05 10.23 -15.00
CA THR A 74 5.33 9.58 -15.27
C THR A 74 5.63 9.53 -16.77
N ARG A 75 6.87 9.85 -17.15
CA ARG A 75 7.33 9.73 -18.55
C ARG A 75 7.91 8.35 -18.87
N LEU A 76 8.43 7.65 -17.85
CA LEU A 76 9.13 6.38 -17.98
C LEU A 76 8.28 5.23 -17.41
N LYS A 77 7.86 4.30 -18.27
CA LYS A 77 7.03 3.15 -17.90
C LYS A 77 7.70 2.12 -16.98
N THR A 78 9.03 2.12 -16.93
CA THR A 78 9.80 1.15 -16.15
C THR A 78 10.13 1.71 -14.77
N MET A 79 11.02 2.71 -14.70
CA MET A 79 11.47 3.25 -13.42
C MET A 79 10.47 4.25 -12.83
N GLY A 80 9.86 5.10 -13.67
CA GLY A 80 8.90 6.12 -13.22
C GLY A 80 7.66 5.50 -12.59
N ASP A 81 7.02 4.56 -13.29
CA ASP A 81 5.81 3.88 -12.81
C ASP A 81 6.05 2.98 -11.58
N ARG A 82 7.32 2.66 -11.28
CA ARG A 82 7.72 1.86 -10.10
C ARG A 82 8.19 2.71 -8.93
N ALA A 83 8.39 4.01 -9.12
CA ALA A 83 8.81 4.91 -8.06
C ALA A 83 7.72 5.02 -6.98
N PHE A 84 8.12 5.29 -5.73
CA PHE A 84 7.18 5.48 -4.63
C PHE A 84 6.12 6.51 -4.98
N GLU A 85 6.53 7.68 -5.48
CA GLU A 85 5.67 8.79 -5.91
C GLU A 85 4.52 8.35 -6.84
N ALA A 86 4.74 7.36 -7.71
CA ALA A 86 3.74 6.86 -8.65
C ALA A 86 2.93 5.68 -8.10
N VAL A 87 3.58 4.72 -7.44
CA VAL A 87 2.94 3.48 -6.96
C VAL A 87 2.07 3.75 -5.73
N ALA A 88 2.52 4.63 -4.84
CA ALA A 88 1.83 4.96 -3.60
C ALA A 88 0.40 5.49 -3.84
N PRO A 89 0.17 6.55 -4.64
CA PRO A 89 -1.18 7.02 -4.96
C PRO A 89 -2.03 5.95 -5.62
N ARG A 90 -1.44 5.12 -6.48
CA ARG A 90 -2.18 4.06 -7.19
C ARG A 90 -2.69 2.99 -6.24
N LEU A 91 -1.84 2.49 -5.34
CA LEU A 91 -2.25 1.48 -4.35
C LEU A 91 -3.19 2.07 -3.32
N TRP A 92 -2.90 3.28 -2.84
CA TRP A 92 -3.74 3.97 -1.87
C TRP A 92 -5.16 4.19 -2.41
N ASN A 93 -5.30 4.71 -3.63
CA ASN A 93 -6.62 4.96 -4.23
C ASN A 93 -7.39 3.69 -4.58
N ALA A 94 -6.73 2.52 -4.63
CA ALA A 94 -7.39 1.24 -4.82
C ALA A 94 -7.96 0.67 -3.51
N LEU A 95 -7.62 1.26 -2.35
CA LEU A 95 -8.16 0.82 -1.07
C LEU A 95 -9.64 1.21 -0.91
N PRO A 96 -10.45 0.36 -0.24
CA PRO A 96 -11.78 0.74 0.21
C PRO A 96 -11.75 2.03 1.04
N ASP A 97 -12.78 2.85 0.91
CA ASP A 97 -12.90 4.14 1.61
C ASP A 97 -12.74 3.99 3.13
N GLN A 98 -13.25 2.88 3.70
CA GLN A 98 -13.16 2.54 5.12
C GLN A 98 -11.74 2.44 5.65
N LEU A 99 -10.78 2.03 4.81
CA LEU A 99 -9.37 1.88 5.21
C LEU A 99 -8.56 3.17 5.02
N ARG A 100 -9.09 4.12 4.24
CA ARG A 100 -8.45 5.41 3.98
C ARG A 100 -8.94 6.51 4.92
N ALA A 101 -10.19 6.39 5.37
CA ALA A 101 -10.71 7.27 6.39
C ALA A 101 -9.87 7.14 7.66
N PRO A 102 -9.59 8.25 8.37
CA PRO A 102 -8.97 8.18 9.68
C PRO A 102 -9.83 7.29 10.58
N GLN A 103 -9.19 6.36 11.28
CA GLN A 103 -9.87 5.46 12.19
C GLN A 103 -10.47 6.30 13.31
N THR A 104 -11.76 6.63 13.21
CA THR A 104 -12.51 7.15 14.34
C THR A 104 -12.52 6.02 15.35
N HIS A 105 -11.66 6.13 16.37
CA HIS A 105 -11.56 5.19 17.47
C HIS A 105 -12.99 4.88 17.94
N PHE A 106 -13.46 3.65 17.75
CA PHE A 106 -14.70 3.20 18.36
C PHE A 106 -14.41 3.13 19.86
N GLU A 107 -14.71 4.21 20.57
CA GLU A 107 -14.85 4.18 22.03
C GLU A 107 -15.98 3.22 22.35
N ILE A 108 -15.62 2.07 22.94
CA ILE A 108 -16.45 1.29 23.85
C ILE A 108 -15.87 1.52 25.24
#